data_AF-A0A0C2N723-F1
#
_entry.id   AF-A0A0C2N723-F1
#
_cell.length_a   1.000
_cell.length_b   1.000
_cell.length_c   1.000
_cell.angle_alpha   90.00
_cell.angle_beta   90.00
_cell.angle_gamma   90.00
#
_symmetry.space_group_name_H-M   'P 1'
#
loop_
_entity.id
_entity.type
_entity.pdbx_description
1 polymer ?
#
loop_
_entity_poly.entity_id
_entity_poly.type
_entity_poly.pdbx_seq_one_letter_code
_entity_poly.pdbx_strand_id
1 'polypeptide(L)'
;MSQRLFYDVVSRCSANNILPLTLKRLIFDDIPLMMGCSQAAITAFSFEMGCFENVNGKVVFSWRYGQPVPFQHIFIQDFSAIQCMMSLLNHDIFLKYLLFNFFPVLATKATFSHSLADIFSIVPFSNDQLQKFIVFLYNALTERHFVGKLNNPASYFMERRIIHFLAPKERTLSEMKKFLKSCCMTCETFTNISEALSVNEILNNLSYTPKVANQVDRYSLVLRYYSYVNPFYFLNDSVNTQELHAKLHSLHFRKGYTFQIPPIVELQDHFRYINDFLFSSVFFDLIITAFIRWYISPLVSRSLLDHLLLAAMMCLCFILKLSQDPKINTEYLERKLFWFGRHKLLGNQSFLEVLIAEHHSIQNPITHSAVSYYIELSNLPR
;
A
#
# COMPACT_ATOMS: atom_id res chain seq x y z
N MET A 1 -28.00 -5.36 -8.94
CA MET A 1 -26.69 -5.09 -9.58
C MET A 1 -25.61 -5.68 -8.69
N SER A 2 -24.58 -6.35 -9.24
CA SER A 2 -23.47 -6.85 -8.41
C SER A 2 -22.79 -5.67 -7.71
N GLN A 3 -22.52 -5.77 -6.40
CA GLN A 3 -21.84 -4.74 -5.60
C GLN A 3 -20.51 -4.29 -6.23
N ARG A 4 -19.79 -5.22 -6.84
CA ARG A 4 -18.55 -4.95 -7.57
C ARG A 4 -18.78 -4.24 -8.90
N LEU A 5 -19.84 -4.59 -9.63
CA LEU A 5 -20.23 -3.89 -10.86
C LEU A 5 -20.62 -2.43 -10.57
N PHE A 6 -21.21 -2.17 -9.40
CA PHE A 6 -21.44 -0.80 -8.94
C PHE A 6 -20.15 0.00 -8.84
N TYR A 7 -19.14 -0.51 -8.13
CA TYR A 7 -17.86 0.16 -8.02
C TYR A 7 -17.12 0.27 -9.35
N ASP A 8 -17.21 -0.73 -10.23
CA ASP A 8 -16.65 -0.66 -11.57
C ASP A 8 -17.23 0.52 -12.38
N VAL A 9 -18.57 0.61 -12.45
CA VAL A 9 -19.24 1.67 -13.20
C VAL A 9 -18.97 3.03 -12.56
N VAL A 10 -19.16 3.16 -11.25
CA VAL A 10 -18.94 4.43 -10.54
C VAL A 10 -17.49 4.88 -10.65
N SER A 11 -16.52 3.96 -10.51
CA SER A 11 -15.10 4.30 -10.59
C SER A 11 -14.72 4.78 -11.99
N ARG A 12 -15.14 4.07 -13.04
CA ARG A 12 -14.92 4.45 -14.44
C ARG A 12 -15.56 5.80 -14.76
N CYS A 13 -16.83 5.99 -14.39
CA CYS A 13 -17.53 7.24 -14.69
C CYS A 13 -16.98 8.42 -13.85
N SER A 14 -16.47 8.18 -12.63
CA SER A 14 -15.80 9.21 -11.82
C SER A 14 -14.45 9.59 -12.41
N ALA A 15 -13.60 8.60 -12.74
CA ALA A 15 -12.26 8.81 -13.29
C ALA A 15 -12.28 9.56 -14.64
N ASN A 16 -13.31 9.33 -15.45
CA ASN A 16 -13.49 10.01 -16.74
C ASN A 16 -14.30 11.32 -16.63
N ASN A 17 -14.63 11.78 -15.42
CA ASN A 17 -15.46 12.98 -15.19
C ASN A 17 -16.83 12.96 -15.92
N ILE A 18 -17.41 11.78 -16.11
CA ILE A 18 -18.69 11.59 -16.79
C ILE A 18 -19.87 11.77 -15.82
N LEU A 19 -19.69 11.46 -14.54
CA LEU A 19 -20.76 11.59 -13.54
C LEU A 19 -21.13 13.06 -13.28
N PRO A 20 -22.40 13.47 -13.47
CA PRO A 20 -22.88 14.79 -13.07
C PRO A 20 -22.70 15.02 -11.56
N LEU A 21 -22.44 16.27 -11.17
CA LEU A 21 -22.21 16.63 -9.76
C LEU A 21 -23.36 16.23 -8.83
N THR A 22 -24.61 16.34 -9.30
CA THR A 22 -25.81 15.95 -8.55
C THR A 22 -25.83 14.45 -8.25
N LEU A 23 -25.47 13.61 -9.23
CA LEU A 23 -25.38 12.17 -9.05
C LEU A 23 -24.18 11.77 -8.19
N LYS A 24 -23.04 12.46 -8.32
CA LYS A 24 -21.89 12.26 -7.43
C LYS A 24 -22.29 12.47 -5.97
N ARG A 25 -22.97 13.58 -5.66
CA ARG A 25 -23.48 13.87 -4.31
C ARG A 25 -24.46 12.79 -3.83
N LEU A 26 -25.43 12.43 -4.66
CA LEU A 26 -26.41 11.38 -4.32
C LEU A 26 -25.73 10.04 -3.95
N ILE A 27 -24.68 9.67 -4.67
CA ILE A 27 -23.95 8.41 -4.42
C ILE A 27 -23.02 8.52 -3.21
N PHE A 28 -22.15 9.53 -3.19
CA PHE A 28 -21.08 9.61 -2.20
C PHE A 28 -21.54 10.13 -0.84
N ASP A 29 -22.65 10.87 -0.78
CA ASP A 29 -23.22 11.35 0.50
C ASP A 29 -24.12 10.30 1.17
N ASP A 30 -24.53 9.24 0.46
CA ASP A 30 -25.31 8.12 1.00
C ASP A 30 -24.38 7.06 1.62
N ILE A 31 -24.00 7.29 2.88
CA ILE A 31 -23.11 6.39 3.63
C ILE A 31 -23.65 4.94 3.70
N PRO A 32 -24.93 4.68 4.05
CA PRO A 32 -25.49 3.32 4.02
C PRO A 32 -25.35 2.63 2.67
N LEU A 33 -25.62 3.33 1.56
CA LEU A 33 -25.42 2.80 0.21
C LEU A 33 -23.95 2.42 0.00
N MET A 34 -23.02 3.32 0.31
CA MET A 34 -21.59 3.09 0.10
C MET A 34 -21.05 1.94 0.96
N MET A 35 -21.50 1.81 2.21
CA MET A 35 -21.16 0.66 3.06
C MET A 35 -21.76 -0.64 2.51
N GLY A 36 -23.04 -0.61 2.10
CA GLY A 36 -23.72 -1.77 1.52
C GLY A 36 -23.06 -2.24 0.23
N CYS A 37 -22.70 -1.31 -0.66
CA CYS A 37 -21.98 -1.61 -1.90
C CYS A 37 -20.56 -2.14 -1.65
N SER A 38 -19.93 -1.80 -0.53
CA SER A 38 -18.58 -2.26 -0.18
C SER A 38 -18.53 -3.66 0.43
N GLN A 39 -19.67 -4.26 0.77
CA GLN A 39 -19.70 -5.51 1.53
C GLN A 39 -18.97 -6.67 0.82
N ALA A 40 -19.07 -6.77 -0.51
CA ALA A 40 -18.35 -7.76 -1.30
C ALA A 40 -16.83 -7.58 -1.19
N ALA A 41 -16.34 -6.34 -1.24
CA ALA A 41 -14.92 -6.02 -1.07
C ALA A 41 -14.45 -6.38 0.34
N ILE A 42 -15.25 -6.01 1.35
CA ILE A 42 -14.96 -6.30 2.75
C ILE A 42 -14.90 -7.80 3.02
N THR A 43 -15.85 -8.57 2.50
CA THR A 43 -15.88 -10.03 2.67
C THR A 43 -14.72 -10.71 1.93
N ALA A 44 -14.36 -10.20 0.74
CA ALA A 44 -13.23 -10.74 0.02
C ALA A 44 -11.91 -10.44 0.74
N PHE A 45 -11.69 -9.21 1.19
CA PHE A 45 -10.48 -8.87 1.95
C PHE A 45 -10.43 -9.48 3.34
N SER A 46 -11.56 -9.71 4.02
CA SER A 46 -11.55 -10.42 5.30
C SER A 46 -11.04 -11.84 5.13
N PHE A 47 -11.45 -12.50 4.05
CA PHE A 47 -10.93 -13.81 3.69
C PHE A 47 -9.43 -13.75 3.41
N GLU A 48 -8.95 -12.81 2.60
CA GLU A 48 -7.51 -12.61 2.36
C GLU A 48 -6.71 -12.39 3.65
N MET A 49 -7.22 -11.56 4.57
CA MET A 49 -6.60 -11.29 5.86
C MET A 49 -6.48 -12.55 6.73
N GLY A 50 -7.50 -13.42 6.67
CA GLY A 50 -7.52 -14.71 7.35
C GLY A 50 -6.63 -15.79 6.73
N CYS A 51 -6.09 -15.57 5.53
CA CYS A 51 -5.22 -16.54 4.85
C CYS A 51 -3.77 -16.38 5.30
N PHE A 52 -3.25 -17.36 6.04
CA PHE A 52 -1.83 -17.45 6.36
C PHE A 52 -1.29 -18.74 5.76
N GLU A 53 -0.23 -18.62 4.96
CA GLU A 53 0.63 -19.76 4.65
C GLU A 53 1.87 -19.63 5.52
N ASN A 54 2.09 -20.62 6.39
CA ASN A 54 3.34 -20.77 7.10
C ASN A 54 4.24 -21.68 6.25
N VAL A 55 5.21 -21.07 5.56
CA VAL A 55 6.18 -21.80 4.74
C VAL A 55 7.52 -21.72 5.45
N ASN A 56 8.00 -22.86 5.97
CA ASN A 56 9.28 -22.99 6.67
C ASN A 56 9.44 -22.04 7.88
N GLY A 57 8.39 -21.83 8.67
CA GLY A 57 8.42 -20.96 9.84
C GLY A 57 8.39 -19.46 9.51
N LYS A 58 8.22 -19.09 8.24
CA LYS A 58 8.04 -17.71 7.80
C LYS A 58 6.60 -17.52 7.33
N VAL A 59 5.93 -16.51 7.89
CA VAL A 59 4.63 -16.08 7.37
C VAL A 59 4.86 -15.46 6.00
N VAL A 60 4.28 -16.07 4.97
CA VAL A 60 4.33 -15.50 3.63
C VAL A 60 3.00 -14.84 3.33
N PHE A 61 3.05 -13.56 2.94
CA PHE A 61 1.88 -12.86 2.44
C PHE A 61 1.56 -13.40 1.05
N SER A 62 0.53 -14.22 0.95
CA SER A 62 -0.07 -14.62 -0.31
C SER A 62 -1.45 -13.97 -0.38
N TRP A 63 -1.56 -12.91 -1.17
CA TRP A 63 -2.86 -12.41 -1.57
C TRP A 63 -3.36 -13.36 -2.66
N ARG A 64 -4.48 -14.04 -2.46
CA ARG A 64 -5.08 -14.91 -3.49
C ARG A 64 -5.47 -14.11 -4.72
N TYR A 65 -5.63 -12.80 -4.62
CA TYR A 65 -5.70 -11.90 -5.77
C TYR A 65 -4.48 -11.98 -6.71
N GLY A 66 -3.35 -12.50 -6.24
CA GLY A 66 -2.17 -12.81 -7.07
C GLY A 66 -2.39 -13.95 -8.06
N GLN A 67 -3.36 -14.86 -7.84
CA GLN A 67 -3.61 -16.01 -8.71
C GLN A 67 -5.07 -16.51 -8.65
N PRO A 68 -5.74 -16.78 -9.79
CA PRO A 68 -5.38 -16.51 -11.19
C PRO A 68 -5.70 -15.08 -11.69
N VAL A 69 -5.17 -14.77 -12.89
CA VAL A 69 -5.35 -13.54 -13.69
C VAL A 69 -6.72 -12.83 -13.58
N PRO A 70 -7.89 -13.52 -13.66
CA PRO A 70 -9.19 -12.85 -13.58
C PRO A 70 -9.44 -12.10 -12.27
N PHE A 71 -8.78 -12.51 -11.17
CA PHE A 71 -8.96 -11.90 -9.86
C PHE A 71 -8.27 -10.54 -9.72
N GLN A 72 -7.31 -10.20 -10.60
CA GLN A 72 -6.62 -8.91 -10.53
C GLN A 72 -7.57 -7.74 -10.82
N HIS A 73 -8.54 -7.91 -11.73
CA HIS A 73 -9.59 -6.91 -11.98
C HIS A 73 -10.53 -6.75 -10.78
N ILE A 74 -10.90 -7.87 -10.16
CA ILE A 74 -11.76 -7.89 -8.98
C ILE A 74 -11.06 -7.17 -7.81
N PHE A 75 -9.74 -7.36 -7.66
CA PHE A 75 -8.96 -6.64 -6.66
C PHE A 75 -9.11 -5.13 -6.83
N ILE A 76 -8.96 -4.61 -8.05
CA ILE A 76 -9.02 -3.16 -8.31
C ILE A 76 -10.37 -2.58 -7.88
N GLN A 77 -11.46 -3.28 -8.19
CA GLN A 77 -12.81 -2.88 -7.78
C GLN A 77 -12.96 -2.89 -6.26
N ASP A 78 -12.50 -3.95 -5.62
CA ASP A 78 -12.57 -4.09 -4.18
C ASP A 78 -11.71 -3.02 -3.50
N PHE A 79 -10.52 -2.71 -4.03
CA PHE A 79 -9.64 -1.67 -3.50
C PHE A 79 -10.22 -0.26 -3.66
N SER A 80 -10.88 0.00 -4.79
CA SER A 80 -11.60 1.25 -5.03
C SER A 80 -12.72 1.44 -4.01
N ALA A 81 -13.43 0.37 -3.64
CA ALA A 81 -14.43 0.41 -2.57
C ALA A 81 -13.83 0.79 -1.21
N ILE A 82 -12.65 0.24 -0.88
CA ILE A 82 -11.93 0.57 0.36
C ILE A 82 -11.49 2.05 0.36
N GLN A 83 -10.96 2.55 -0.76
CA GLN A 83 -10.58 3.96 -0.89
C GLN A 83 -11.78 4.90 -0.79
N CYS A 84 -12.93 4.52 -1.35
CA CYS A 84 -14.19 5.25 -1.16
C CYS A 84 -14.58 5.30 0.32
N MET A 85 -14.63 4.16 1.01
CA MET A 85 -14.96 4.14 2.44
C MET A 85 -13.97 4.94 3.28
N MET A 86 -12.68 4.83 2.98
CA MET A 86 -11.62 5.60 3.64
C MET A 86 -11.84 7.12 3.52
N SER A 87 -12.40 7.57 2.39
CA SER A 87 -12.69 8.98 2.15
C SER A 87 -14.02 9.46 2.74
N LEU A 88 -15.01 8.58 2.93
CA LEU A 88 -16.38 8.99 3.23
C LEU A 88 -16.78 8.75 4.68
N LEU A 89 -16.22 7.72 5.30
CA LEU A 89 -16.53 7.36 6.68
C LEU A 89 -15.67 8.16 7.64
N ASN A 90 -16.21 8.41 8.83
CA ASN A 90 -15.39 8.81 9.97
C ASN A 90 -14.25 7.79 10.17
N HIS A 91 -13.02 8.27 10.34
CA HIS A 91 -11.81 7.42 10.35
C HIS A 91 -11.84 6.32 11.42
N ASP A 92 -12.41 6.61 12.59
CA ASP A 92 -12.56 5.64 13.67
C ASP A 92 -13.61 4.56 13.29
N ILE A 93 -14.76 4.99 12.75
CA ILE A 93 -15.79 4.06 12.24
C ILE A 93 -15.24 3.21 11.11
N PHE A 94 -14.51 3.79 10.15
CA PHE A 94 -13.89 3.08 9.04
C PHE A 94 -12.96 1.97 9.52
N LEU A 95 -12.01 2.30 10.39
CA LEU A 95 -11.04 1.32 10.88
C LEU A 95 -11.71 0.24 11.74
N LYS A 96 -12.65 0.60 12.63
CA LYS A 96 -13.44 -0.39 13.38
C LYS A 96 -14.22 -1.31 12.45
N TYR A 97 -14.84 -0.76 11.41
CA TYR A 97 -15.60 -1.52 10.44
C TYR A 97 -14.71 -2.53 9.72
N LEU A 98 -13.52 -2.12 9.26
CA LEU A 98 -12.55 -3.04 8.68
C LEU A 98 -12.11 -4.11 9.69
N LEU A 99 -11.72 -3.70 10.90
CA LEU A 99 -11.20 -4.60 11.93
C LEU A 99 -12.22 -5.67 12.32
N PHE A 100 -13.47 -5.30 12.61
CA PHE A 100 -14.50 -6.27 13.00
C PHE A 100 -14.87 -7.24 11.87
N ASN A 101 -14.78 -6.81 10.61
CA ASN A 101 -15.04 -7.69 9.48
C ASN A 101 -13.83 -8.57 9.14
N PHE A 102 -12.61 -8.05 9.22
CA PHE A 102 -11.38 -8.77 8.87
C PHE A 102 -10.96 -9.75 9.98
N PHE A 103 -11.29 -9.43 11.23
CA PHE A 103 -10.98 -10.23 12.40
C PHE A 103 -12.26 -10.41 13.24
N PRO A 104 -13.19 -11.30 12.83
CA PRO A 104 -14.49 -11.46 13.50
C PRO A 104 -14.40 -11.80 15.00
N VAL A 105 -13.28 -12.38 15.45
CA VAL A 105 -13.00 -12.63 16.87
C VAL A 105 -12.97 -11.34 17.69
N LEU A 106 -12.72 -10.17 17.08
CA LEU A 106 -12.80 -8.88 17.77
C LEU A 106 -14.23 -8.53 18.16
N ALA A 107 -15.22 -8.87 17.32
CA ALA A 107 -16.61 -8.51 17.53
C ALA A 107 -17.23 -9.25 18.74
N THR A 108 -16.60 -10.32 19.22
CA THR A 108 -17.04 -11.03 20.44
C THR A 108 -16.47 -10.40 21.72
N LYS A 109 -15.46 -9.52 21.61
CA LYS A 109 -14.73 -8.94 22.75
C LYS A 109 -14.85 -7.43 22.85
N ALA A 110 -15.16 -6.75 21.75
CA ALA A 110 -15.33 -5.32 21.69
C ALA A 110 -16.51 -4.94 20.79
N THR A 111 -17.01 -3.74 21.00
CA THR A 111 -18.12 -3.14 20.26
C THR A 111 -17.68 -1.83 19.60
N PHE A 112 -18.50 -1.30 18.69
CA PHE A 112 -18.21 0.00 18.05
C PHE A 112 -18.11 1.19 19.01
N SER A 113 -18.59 1.07 20.26
CA SER A 113 -18.49 2.12 21.28
C SER A 113 -17.11 2.21 21.94
N HIS A 114 -16.29 1.15 21.86
CA HIS A 114 -14.92 1.16 22.39
C HIS A 114 -14.02 2.01 21.51
N SER A 115 -13.05 2.75 22.05
CA SER A 115 -12.07 3.42 21.18
C SER A 115 -11.18 2.39 20.47
N LEU A 116 -10.51 2.78 19.37
CA LEU A 116 -9.58 1.86 18.71
C LEU A 116 -8.38 1.47 19.58
N ALA A 117 -7.89 2.39 20.42
CA ALA A 117 -6.87 2.08 21.43
C ALA A 117 -7.37 0.98 22.39
N ASP A 118 -8.62 1.08 22.85
CA ASP A 118 -9.22 0.06 23.72
C ASP A 118 -9.31 -1.28 22.99
N ILE A 119 -9.79 -1.30 21.73
CA ILE A 119 -9.88 -2.53 20.92
C ILE A 119 -8.51 -3.22 20.80
N PHE A 120 -7.44 -2.46 20.53
CA PHE A 120 -6.09 -3.02 20.44
C PHE A 120 -5.52 -3.50 21.77
N SER A 121 -6.01 -2.98 22.90
CA SER A 121 -5.62 -3.45 24.24
C SER A 121 -6.41 -4.68 24.70
N ILE A 122 -7.69 -4.76 24.34
CA ILE A 122 -8.60 -5.85 24.75
C ILE A 122 -8.32 -7.12 23.96
N VAL A 123 -7.94 -7.00 22.69
CA VAL A 123 -7.70 -8.16 21.83
C VAL A 123 -6.24 -8.23 21.38
N PRO A 124 -5.52 -9.30 21.75
CA PRO A 124 -4.15 -9.46 21.31
C PRO A 124 -4.10 -9.72 19.80
N PHE A 125 -3.86 -8.66 19.04
CA PHE A 125 -3.41 -8.78 17.65
C PHE A 125 -2.05 -9.46 17.62
N SER A 126 -1.89 -10.51 16.81
CA SER A 126 -0.54 -10.99 16.50
C SER A 126 0.21 -9.91 15.72
N ASN A 127 1.55 -9.93 15.83
CA ASN A 127 2.38 -8.97 15.09
C ASN A 127 2.18 -9.11 13.57
N ASP A 128 1.97 -10.34 13.09
CA ASP A 128 1.67 -10.60 11.68
C ASP A 128 0.32 -10.03 11.24
N GLN A 129 -0.74 -10.16 12.07
CA GLN A 129 -2.06 -9.58 11.77
C GLN A 129 -1.99 -8.05 11.70
N LEU A 130 -1.31 -7.44 12.68
CA LEU A 130 -1.11 -5.99 12.70
C LEU A 130 -0.32 -5.52 11.48
N GLN A 131 0.76 -6.23 11.14
CA GLN A 131 1.56 -5.94 9.95
C GLN A 131 0.71 -6.03 8.67
N LYS A 132 -0.06 -7.12 8.47
CA LYS A 132 -0.94 -7.29 7.31
C LYS A 132 -1.92 -6.13 7.17
N PHE A 133 -2.54 -5.76 8.29
CA PHE A 133 -3.54 -4.71 8.31
C PHE A 133 -2.92 -3.36 7.91
N ILE A 134 -1.74 -3.01 8.46
CA ILE A 134 -1.01 -1.79 8.09
C ILE A 134 -0.59 -1.84 6.62
N VAL A 135 -0.05 -2.97 6.14
CA VAL A 135 0.36 -3.15 4.75
C VAL A 135 -0.82 -2.97 3.80
N PHE A 136 -1.99 -3.48 4.14
CA PHE A 136 -3.21 -3.29 3.36
C PHE A 136 -3.62 -1.83 3.26
N LEU A 137 -3.68 -1.14 4.42
CA LEU A 137 -4.01 0.29 4.45
C LEU A 137 -2.97 1.10 3.66
N TYR A 138 -1.69 0.78 3.80
CA TYR A 138 -0.62 1.43 3.03
C TYR A 138 -0.79 1.25 1.53
N ASN A 139 -1.08 0.02 1.07
CA ASN A 139 -1.35 -0.21 -0.35
C ASN A 139 -2.57 0.62 -0.79
N ALA A 140 -3.65 0.67 0.00
CA ALA A 140 -4.85 1.45 -0.32
C ALA A 140 -4.55 2.97 -0.40
N LEU A 141 -3.64 3.46 0.42
CA LEU A 141 -3.21 4.86 0.42
C LEU A 141 -2.32 5.24 -0.76
N THR A 142 -1.47 4.33 -1.21
CA THR A 142 -0.42 4.60 -2.21
C THR A 142 -0.85 4.31 -3.65
N GLU A 143 -1.79 3.39 -3.84
CA GLU A 143 -2.21 2.96 -5.18
C GLU A 143 -3.37 3.83 -5.68
N ARG A 144 -3.03 5.10 -5.97
CA ARG A 144 -3.98 6.19 -6.27
C ARG A 144 -4.45 6.27 -7.73
N HIS A 145 -4.35 5.20 -8.50
CA HIS A 145 -4.75 5.20 -9.91
C HIS A 145 -6.24 5.57 -10.09
N PHE A 146 -7.11 5.13 -9.17
CA PHE A 146 -8.53 5.47 -9.19
C PHE A 146 -8.83 6.86 -8.58
N VAL A 147 -8.29 7.15 -7.40
CA VAL A 147 -8.61 8.36 -6.63
C VAL A 147 -7.77 9.59 -6.99
N GLY A 148 -6.72 9.41 -7.78
CA GLY A 148 -5.78 10.45 -8.15
C GLY A 148 -6.20 11.30 -9.34
N LYS A 149 -5.72 12.54 -9.40
CA LYS A 149 -5.80 13.44 -10.54
C LYS A 149 -4.72 13.04 -11.56
N LEU A 150 -5.06 12.11 -12.45
CA LEU A 150 -4.16 11.59 -13.48
C LEU A 150 -4.71 11.89 -14.87
N ASN A 151 -3.83 12.31 -15.78
CA ASN A 151 -4.18 12.47 -17.20
C ASN A 151 -4.48 11.12 -17.86
N ASN A 152 -3.75 10.07 -17.47
CA ASN A 152 -3.94 8.71 -17.97
C ASN A 152 -3.82 7.69 -16.81
N PRO A 153 -4.90 7.47 -16.04
CA PRO A 153 -4.93 6.50 -14.94
C PRO A 153 -4.48 5.08 -15.34
N ALA A 154 -4.87 4.65 -16.54
CA ALA A 154 -4.59 3.30 -17.04
C ALA A 154 -3.09 3.10 -17.31
N SER A 155 -2.42 4.09 -17.90
CA SER A 155 -0.96 4.05 -18.13
C SER A 155 -0.19 4.08 -16.82
N TYR A 156 -0.58 4.94 -15.87
CA TYR A 156 0.03 4.98 -14.53
C TYR A 156 -0.08 3.61 -13.84
N PHE A 157 -1.26 3.00 -13.87
CA PHE A 157 -1.49 1.70 -13.26
C PHE A 157 -0.69 0.59 -13.97
N MET A 158 -0.62 0.61 -15.31
CA MET A 158 0.19 -0.34 -16.08
C MET A 158 1.68 -0.23 -15.74
N GLU A 159 2.20 1.00 -15.63
CA GLU A 159 3.60 1.27 -15.24
C GLU A 159 3.91 0.62 -13.89
N ARG A 160 3.06 0.88 -12.89
CA ARG A 160 3.20 0.31 -11.53
C ARG A 160 3.20 -1.22 -11.55
N ARG A 161 2.31 -1.84 -12.35
CA ARG A 161 2.25 -3.31 -12.45
C ARG A 161 3.48 -3.89 -13.14
N ILE A 162 3.98 -3.27 -14.21
CA ILE A 162 5.20 -3.73 -14.91
C ILE A 162 6.41 -3.65 -13.97
N ILE A 163 6.54 -2.56 -13.20
CA ILE A 163 7.61 -2.40 -12.20
C ILE A 163 7.62 -3.61 -11.25
N HIS A 164 6.49 -3.92 -10.62
CA HIS A 164 6.45 -5.00 -9.63
C HIS A 164 6.44 -6.40 -10.24
N PHE A 165 6.05 -6.57 -11.51
CA PHE A 165 6.15 -7.84 -12.22
C PHE A 165 7.61 -8.21 -12.59
N LEU A 166 8.40 -7.20 -12.97
CA LEU A 166 9.81 -7.33 -13.34
C LEU A 166 10.77 -7.24 -12.13
N ALA A 167 10.34 -6.67 -11.01
CA ALA A 167 11.21 -6.48 -9.86
C ALA A 167 11.77 -7.80 -9.26
N PRO A 168 10.99 -8.88 -9.07
CA PRO A 168 11.49 -10.11 -8.47
C PRO A 168 12.58 -10.79 -9.32
N LYS A 169 12.36 -10.87 -10.64
CA LYS A 169 13.25 -11.54 -11.59
C LYS A 169 13.03 -11.09 -13.03
N GLU A 170 14.02 -11.40 -13.86
CA GLU A 170 13.96 -11.20 -15.30
C GLU A 170 12.84 -12.08 -15.92
N ARG A 171 12.17 -11.56 -16.94
CA ARG A 171 11.03 -12.23 -17.58
C ARG A 171 11.29 -12.45 -19.06
N THR A 172 10.90 -13.62 -19.55
CA THR A 172 10.92 -13.90 -20.99
C THR A 172 9.86 -13.10 -21.73
N LEU A 173 10.03 -12.93 -23.05
CA LEU A 173 9.00 -12.33 -23.92
C LEU A 173 7.64 -13.04 -23.80
N SER A 174 7.62 -14.37 -23.64
CA SER A 174 6.39 -15.15 -23.49
C SER A 174 5.66 -14.82 -22.18
N GLU A 175 6.39 -14.77 -21.06
CA GLU A 175 5.83 -14.36 -19.77
C GLU A 175 5.31 -12.93 -19.80
N MET A 176 6.06 -12.02 -20.43
CA MET A 176 5.64 -10.63 -20.59
C MET A 176 4.36 -10.52 -21.42
N LYS A 177 4.27 -11.22 -22.57
CA LYS A 177 3.05 -11.25 -23.39
C LYS A 177 1.85 -11.80 -22.61
N LYS A 178 2.04 -12.86 -21.82
CA LYS A 178 0.99 -13.43 -20.97
C LYS A 178 0.53 -12.44 -19.90
N PHE A 179 1.47 -11.75 -19.26
CA PHE A 179 1.20 -10.71 -18.27
C PHE A 179 0.46 -9.52 -18.87
N LEU A 180 0.92 -8.99 -20.01
CA LEU A 180 0.28 -7.85 -20.69
C LEU A 180 -1.13 -8.21 -21.15
N LYS A 181 -1.34 -9.42 -21.69
CA LYS A 181 -2.68 -9.91 -22.05
C LYS A 181 -3.60 -9.96 -20.83
N SER A 182 -3.11 -10.41 -19.68
CA SER A 182 -3.81 -10.35 -18.40
C SER A 182 -4.19 -8.92 -18.02
N CYS A 183 -3.26 -7.97 -18.15
CA CYS A 183 -3.51 -6.57 -17.82
C CYS A 183 -4.53 -5.91 -18.75
N CYS A 184 -4.47 -6.18 -20.06
CA CYS A 184 -5.40 -5.60 -21.04
C CYS A 184 -6.84 -6.05 -20.79
N MET A 185 -7.05 -7.30 -20.33
CA MET A 185 -8.39 -7.78 -19.92
C MET A 185 -8.95 -6.98 -18.74
N THR A 186 -8.09 -6.48 -17.86
CA THR A 186 -8.49 -5.68 -16.69
C THR A 186 -8.65 -4.18 -16.99
N CYS A 187 -8.12 -3.75 -18.12
CA CYS A 187 -8.11 -2.36 -18.56
C CYS A 187 -8.81 -2.30 -19.93
N GLU A 188 -10.11 -2.60 -19.96
CA GLU A 188 -10.96 -2.59 -21.17
C GLU A 188 -10.94 -1.26 -21.96
N THR A 189 -10.26 -0.23 -21.45
CA THR A 189 -9.94 0.99 -22.19
C THR A 189 -8.95 0.76 -23.33
N PHE A 190 -8.04 -0.24 -23.25
CA PHE A 190 -6.97 -0.51 -24.25
C PHE A 190 -7.48 -1.17 -25.55
N THR A 191 -8.59 -0.71 -26.12
CA THR A 191 -9.15 -1.29 -27.36
C THR A 191 -8.57 -0.66 -28.62
N ASN A 192 -7.81 0.45 -28.52
CA ASN A 192 -7.29 1.17 -29.67
C ASN A 192 -5.79 0.93 -29.92
N ILE A 193 -5.40 0.94 -31.21
CA ILE A 193 -4.00 0.77 -31.66
C ILE A 193 -3.05 1.79 -31.02
N SER A 194 -3.53 3.01 -30.74
CA SER A 194 -2.73 4.05 -30.07
C SER A 194 -2.28 3.66 -28.66
N GLU A 195 -3.02 2.79 -27.98
CA GLU A 195 -2.74 2.42 -26.59
C GLU A 195 -1.87 1.15 -26.50
N ALA A 196 -1.86 0.32 -27.55
CA ALA A 196 -0.85 -0.74 -27.69
C ALA A 196 0.56 -0.16 -27.88
N LEU A 197 0.66 0.97 -28.60
CA LEU A 197 1.92 1.73 -28.72
C LEU A 197 2.37 2.27 -27.36
N SER A 198 1.45 2.78 -26.53
CA SER A 198 1.79 3.30 -25.21
C SER A 198 2.27 2.21 -24.24
N VAL A 199 1.75 0.98 -24.32
CA VAL A 199 2.25 -0.14 -23.48
C VAL A 199 3.69 -0.51 -23.82
N ASN A 200 4.04 -0.55 -25.11
CA ASN A 200 5.43 -0.83 -25.53
C ASN A 200 6.37 0.30 -25.12
N GLU A 201 5.93 1.55 -25.20
CA GLU A 201 6.70 2.71 -24.71
C GLU A 201 6.97 2.61 -23.21
N ILE A 202 5.94 2.30 -22.40
CA ILE A 202 6.08 2.09 -20.95
C ILE A 202 7.08 0.95 -20.70
N LEU A 203 6.93 -0.20 -21.36
CA LEU A 203 7.82 -1.34 -21.18
C LEU A 203 9.27 -0.97 -21.54
N ASN A 204 9.50 -0.29 -22.66
CA ASN A 204 10.83 0.14 -23.09
C ASN A 204 11.47 1.16 -22.13
N ASN A 205 10.65 2.00 -21.47
CA ASN A 205 11.14 2.96 -20.48
C ASN A 205 11.51 2.29 -19.14
N LEU A 206 10.76 1.26 -18.76
CA LEU A 206 10.92 0.55 -17.48
C LEU A 206 11.94 -0.58 -17.53
N SER A 207 12.19 -1.15 -18.71
CA SER A 207 12.97 -2.36 -18.86
C SER A 207 14.12 -2.23 -19.84
N TYR A 208 15.08 -3.13 -19.73
CA TYR A 208 16.13 -3.32 -20.71
C TYR A 208 16.31 -4.82 -20.98
N THR A 209 16.88 -5.14 -22.13
CA THR A 209 17.24 -6.52 -22.50
C THR A 209 18.73 -6.72 -22.31
N PRO A 210 19.18 -7.50 -21.30
CA PRO A 210 20.60 -7.79 -21.12
C PRO A 210 21.14 -8.52 -22.34
N LYS A 211 22.22 -8.01 -22.94
CA LYS A 211 22.91 -8.71 -24.04
C LYS A 211 23.81 -9.81 -23.45
N VAL A 212 23.22 -10.98 -23.19
CA VAL A 212 23.97 -12.17 -22.76
C VAL A 212 24.09 -13.12 -23.95
N ALA A 213 25.32 -13.50 -24.30
CA ALA A 213 25.56 -14.42 -25.41
C ALA A 213 24.78 -15.74 -25.22
N ASN A 214 24.05 -16.17 -26.25
CA ASN A 214 23.28 -17.41 -26.31
C ASN A 214 22.09 -17.53 -25.34
N GLN A 215 21.57 -16.43 -24.79
CA GLN A 215 20.33 -16.45 -24.00
C GLN A 215 19.14 -15.87 -24.76
N VAL A 216 17.97 -16.45 -24.50
CA VAL A 216 16.67 -15.91 -24.94
C VAL A 216 16.51 -14.49 -24.39
N ASP A 217 16.05 -13.55 -25.21
CA ASP A 217 15.78 -12.19 -24.79
C ASP A 217 14.89 -12.15 -23.54
N ARG A 218 15.43 -11.55 -22.48
CA ARG A 218 14.76 -11.36 -21.18
C ARG A 218 14.64 -9.88 -20.87
N TYR A 219 13.53 -9.50 -20.29
CA TYR A 219 13.26 -8.16 -19.79
C TYR A 219 13.69 -8.09 -18.33
N SER A 220 14.51 -7.08 -18.02
CA SER A 220 14.96 -6.78 -16.67
C SER A 220 14.55 -5.35 -16.30
N LEU A 221 14.15 -5.13 -15.05
CA LEU A 221 13.78 -3.80 -14.56
C LEU A 221 15.00 -2.88 -14.53
N VAL A 222 14.89 -1.67 -15.09
CA VAL A 222 15.94 -0.65 -15.02
C VAL A 222 16.21 -0.29 -13.55
N LEU A 223 17.48 -0.23 -13.16
CA LEU A 223 17.92 -0.17 -11.77
C LEU A 223 17.23 0.94 -10.95
N ARG A 224 17.03 2.13 -11.54
CA ARG A 224 16.40 3.28 -10.89
C ARG A 224 15.00 3.01 -10.33
N TYR A 225 14.25 2.08 -10.94
CA TYR A 225 12.89 1.78 -10.51
C TYR A 225 12.83 0.87 -9.29
N TYR A 226 13.93 0.20 -8.93
CA TYR A 226 13.96 -0.62 -7.71
C TYR A 226 13.69 0.21 -6.45
N SER A 227 14.09 1.49 -6.43
CA SER A 227 13.78 2.41 -5.34
C SER A 227 12.28 2.62 -5.11
N TYR A 228 11.44 2.43 -6.13
CA TYR A 228 9.98 2.62 -6.06
C TYR A 228 9.21 1.30 -5.89
N VAL A 229 9.93 0.19 -5.74
CA VAL A 229 9.32 -1.13 -5.55
C VAL A 229 8.73 -1.21 -4.14
N ASN A 230 7.45 -1.59 -4.07
CA ASN A 230 6.77 -1.82 -2.81
C ASN A 230 7.08 -3.26 -2.35
N PRO A 231 7.80 -3.47 -1.23
CA PRO A 231 8.16 -4.81 -0.77
C PRO A 231 6.96 -5.66 -0.35
N PHE A 232 5.78 -5.04 -0.21
CA PHE A 232 4.51 -5.69 0.10
C PHE A 232 3.44 -5.39 -0.96
N TYR A 233 3.85 -5.31 -2.24
CA TYR A 233 2.90 -5.08 -3.33
C TYR A 233 1.82 -6.16 -3.39
N PHE A 234 0.56 -5.73 -3.40
CA PHE A 234 -0.61 -6.57 -3.22
C PHE A 234 -0.88 -7.60 -4.34
N LEU A 235 -0.30 -7.45 -5.53
CA LEU A 235 -0.44 -8.44 -6.62
C LEU A 235 0.66 -9.50 -6.64
N ASN A 236 1.66 -9.41 -5.77
CA ASN A 236 2.68 -10.45 -5.68
C ASN A 236 2.12 -11.64 -4.91
N ASP A 237 2.30 -12.84 -5.47
CA ASP A 237 2.13 -14.08 -4.73
C ASP A 237 3.31 -14.32 -3.76
N SER A 238 3.21 -15.37 -2.97
CA SER A 238 4.21 -15.76 -1.98
C SER A 238 5.60 -15.95 -2.58
N VAL A 239 5.68 -16.59 -3.74
CA VAL A 239 6.94 -16.87 -4.45
C VAL A 239 7.58 -15.59 -4.95
N ASN A 240 6.83 -14.74 -5.66
CA ASN A 240 7.34 -13.47 -6.17
C ASN A 240 7.75 -12.53 -5.02
N THR A 241 7.05 -12.56 -3.88
CA THR A 241 7.42 -11.78 -2.69
C THR A 241 8.77 -12.23 -2.12
N GLN A 242 9.00 -13.54 -2.00
CA GLN A 242 10.29 -14.08 -1.54
C GLN A 242 11.43 -13.74 -2.52
N GLU A 243 11.21 -13.93 -3.82
CA GLU A 243 12.18 -13.57 -4.86
C GLU A 243 12.49 -12.07 -4.83
N LEU A 244 11.47 -11.22 -4.68
CA LEU A 244 11.64 -9.78 -4.54
C LEU A 244 12.49 -9.42 -3.33
N HIS A 245 12.19 -9.97 -2.16
CA HIS A 245 12.95 -9.67 -0.94
C HIS A 245 14.41 -10.09 -1.08
N ALA A 246 14.68 -11.27 -1.66
CA ALA A 246 16.04 -11.72 -1.95
C ALA A 246 16.75 -10.77 -2.93
N LYS A 247 16.06 -10.30 -3.97
CA LYS A 247 16.60 -9.34 -4.94
C LYS A 247 16.93 -7.98 -4.30
N LEU A 248 16.02 -7.41 -3.52
CA LEU A 248 16.22 -6.14 -2.82
C LEU A 248 17.35 -6.23 -1.80
N HIS A 249 17.43 -7.35 -1.07
CA HIS A 249 18.53 -7.64 -0.16
C HIS A 249 19.87 -7.64 -0.91
N SER A 250 19.98 -8.36 -2.02
CA SER A 250 21.19 -8.39 -2.86
C SER A 250 21.59 -7.00 -3.37
N LEU A 251 20.62 -6.21 -3.85
CA LEU A 251 20.86 -4.85 -4.35
C LEU A 251 21.30 -3.90 -3.24
N HIS A 252 20.75 -4.03 -2.03
CA HIS A 252 21.15 -3.19 -0.89
C HIS A 252 22.63 -3.36 -0.55
N PHE A 253 23.12 -4.60 -0.43
CA PHE A 253 24.54 -4.86 -0.16
C PHE A 253 25.48 -4.34 -1.25
N ARG A 254 24.98 -4.25 -2.49
CA ARG A 254 25.71 -3.66 -3.63
C ARG A 254 25.55 -2.14 -3.73
N LYS A 255 24.89 -1.50 -2.75
CA LYS A 255 24.51 -0.07 -2.77
C LYS A 255 23.70 0.34 -4.01
N GLY A 256 23.01 -0.61 -4.64
CA GLY A 256 22.18 -0.40 -5.82
C GLY A 256 20.69 -0.20 -5.50
N TYR A 257 20.30 -0.17 -4.22
CA TYR A 257 18.92 0.01 -3.78
C TYR A 257 18.83 0.88 -2.53
N THR A 258 18.03 1.94 -2.64
CA THR A 258 17.55 2.77 -1.54
C THR A 258 16.03 2.86 -1.67
N PHE A 259 15.30 2.53 -0.60
CA PHE A 259 13.85 2.63 -0.56
C PHE A 259 13.43 4.08 -0.74
N GLN A 260 12.43 4.33 -1.59
CA GLN A 260 11.82 5.64 -1.77
C GLN A 260 10.32 5.50 -1.99
N ILE A 261 9.58 6.50 -1.53
CA ILE A 261 8.17 6.64 -1.89
C ILE A 261 8.11 7.20 -3.32
N PRO A 262 7.36 6.55 -4.25
CA PRO A 262 7.20 7.07 -5.61
C PRO A 262 6.53 8.45 -5.60
N PRO A 263 6.59 9.21 -6.70
CA PRO A 263 5.83 10.45 -6.83
C PRO A 263 4.37 10.27 -6.42
N ILE A 264 3.90 11.10 -5.49
CA ILE A 264 2.55 10.98 -4.94
C ILE A 264 1.60 11.79 -5.80
N VAL A 265 0.61 11.10 -6.36
CA VAL A 265 -0.45 11.70 -7.17
C VAL A 265 -1.41 12.49 -6.27
N GLU A 266 -1.75 13.72 -6.68
CA GLU A 266 -2.78 14.53 -6.02
C GLU A 266 -4.14 13.83 -6.07
N LEU A 267 -4.96 13.96 -5.04
CA LEU A 267 -6.29 13.34 -4.99
C LEU A 267 -7.31 14.17 -5.76
N GLN A 268 -8.29 13.52 -6.39
CA GLN A 268 -9.49 14.19 -6.88
C GLN A 268 -10.27 14.78 -5.71
N ASP A 269 -11.03 15.85 -5.94
CA ASP A 269 -11.63 16.64 -4.86
C ASP A 269 -12.60 15.82 -3.98
N HIS A 270 -13.29 14.84 -4.55
CA HIS A 270 -14.21 13.95 -3.83
C HIS A 270 -13.48 12.94 -2.92
N PHE A 271 -12.19 12.71 -3.15
CA PHE A 271 -11.35 11.79 -2.38
C PHE A 271 -10.37 12.50 -1.45
N ARG A 272 -10.44 13.83 -1.34
CA ARG A 272 -9.49 14.63 -0.53
C ARG A 272 -9.37 14.17 0.92
N TYR A 273 -10.47 13.65 1.49
CA TYR A 273 -10.55 13.16 2.86
C TYR A 273 -9.70 11.90 3.12
N ILE A 274 -9.16 11.24 2.08
CA ILE A 274 -8.11 10.22 2.25
C ILE A 274 -6.87 10.82 2.91
N ASN A 275 -6.53 12.08 2.62
CA ASN A 275 -5.46 12.76 3.34
C ASN A 275 -5.86 13.02 4.81
N ASP A 276 -7.11 13.36 5.09
CA ASP A 276 -7.58 13.51 6.48
C ASP A 276 -7.47 12.19 7.26
N PHE A 277 -7.76 11.05 6.62
CA PHE A 277 -7.52 9.73 7.20
C PHE A 277 -6.04 9.48 7.47
N LEU A 278 -5.17 9.77 6.49
CA LEU A 278 -3.72 9.64 6.62
C LEU A 278 -3.17 10.49 7.78
N PHE A 279 -3.73 11.69 7.98
CA PHE A 279 -3.41 12.61 9.07
C PHE A 279 -4.37 12.50 10.27
N SER A 280 -5.04 11.35 10.44
CA SER A 280 -5.93 11.09 11.58
C SER A 280 -5.18 10.49 12.77
N SER A 281 -5.53 10.89 14.01
CA SER A 281 -4.94 10.32 15.22
C SER A 281 -5.13 8.80 15.28
N VAL A 282 -6.27 8.31 14.78
CA VAL A 282 -6.62 6.89 14.77
C VAL A 282 -5.66 6.06 13.90
N PHE A 283 -5.33 6.55 12.69
CA PHE A 283 -4.36 5.86 11.85
C PHE A 283 -2.94 5.94 12.44
N PHE A 284 -2.61 7.07 13.05
CA PHE A 284 -1.33 7.23 13.76
C PHE A 284 -1.22 6.28 14.97
N ASP A 285 -2.29 6.09 15.74
CA ASP A 285 -2.33 5.15 16.87
C ASP A 285 -2.01 3.71 16.43
N LEU A 286 -2.46 3.32 15.23
CA LEU A 286 -2.11 2.03 14.62
C LEU A 286 -0.61 1.94 14.31
N ILE A 287 -0.04 2.99 13.71
CA ILE A 287 1.38 3.05 13.34
C ILE A 287 2.27 3.03 14.59
N ILE A 288 1.97 3.87 15.58
CA ILE A 288 2.77 3.95 16.82
C ILE A 288 2.65 2.65 17.62
N THR A 289 1.51 1.97 17.61
CA THR A 289 1.36 0.64 18.22
C THR A 289 2.31 -0.38 17.59
N ALA A 290 2.40 -0.41 16.26
CA ALA A 290 3.34 -1.28 15.56
C ALA A 290 4.80 -0.93 15.86
N PHE A 291 5.13 0.36 15.87
CA PHE A 291 6.47 0.84 16.19
C PHE A 291 6.89 0.50 17.63
N ILE A 292 6.03 0.76 18.62
CA ILE A 292 6.29 0.46 20.03
C ILE A 292 6.54 -1.03 20.23
N ARG A 293 5.72 -1.90 19.61
CA ARG A 293 5.91 -3.36 19.70
C ARG A 293 7.29 -3.79 19.23
N TRP A 294 7.79 -3.22 18.14
CA TRP A 294 9.16 -3.45 17.70
C TRP A 294 10.19 -2.89 18.69
N TYR A 295 10.00 -1.66 19.15
CA TYR A 295 10.96 -0.94 20.02
C TYR A 295 11.16 -1.63 21.37
N ILE A 296 10.07 -2.03 22.05
CA ILE A 296 10.14 -2.67 23.37
C ILE A 296 10.55 -4.14 23.31
N SER A 297 10.57 -4.75 22.12
CA SER A 297 10.92 -6.16 21.98
C SER A 297 12.39 -6.39 22.29
N PRO A 298 12.74 -7.49 22.98
CA PRO A 298 14.12 -7.87 23.23
C PRO A 298 14.92 -7.89 21.92
N LEU A 299 16.16 -7.38 21.96
CA LEU A 299 17.04 -7.30 20.79
C LEU A 299 17.16 -8.64 20.03
N VAL A 300 17.21 -9.75 20.76
CA VAL A 300 17.30 -11.12 20.19
C VAL A 300 16.08 -11.49 19.34
N SER A 301 14.91 -10.97 19.67
CA SER A 301 13.65 -11.22 18.96
C SER A 301 13.27 -10.13 17.95
N ARG A 302 13.96 -8.98 17.97
CA ARG A 302 13.57 -7.79 17.22
C ARG A 302 13.64 -7.99 15.71
N SER A 303 14.58 -8.81 15.22
CA SER A 303 14.69 -9.15 13.80
C SER A 303 13.46 -9.86 13.24
N LEU A 304 12.70 -10.58 14.08
CA LEU A 304 11.42 -11.18 13.69
C LEU A 304 10.33 -10.12 13.45
N LEU A 305 10.51 -8.92 14.00
CA LEU A 305 9.59 -7.79 13.90
C LEU A 305 10.05 -6.71 12.91
N ASP A 306 11.17 -6.91 12.22
CA ASP A 306 11.68 -5.94 11.25
C ASP A 306 10.68 -5.67 10.11
N HIS A 307 9.83 -6.64 9.77
CA HIS A 307 8.77 -6.42 8.79
C HIS A 307 7.59 -5.60 9.33
N LEU A 308 7.29 -5.72 10.63
CA LEU A 308 6.31 -4.85 11.30
C LEU A 308 6.83 -3.41 11.36
N LEU A 309 8.12 -3.24 11.71
CA LEU A 309 8.78 -1.93 11.63
C LEU A 309 8.76 -1.38 10.20
N LEU A 310 9.08 -2.20 9.18
CA LEU A 310 9.05 -1.78 7.79
C LEU A 310 7.68 -1.25 7.38
N ALA A 311 6.60 -1.94 7.75
CA ALA A 311 5.23 -1.49 7.48
C ALA A 311 4.93 -0.12 8.14
N ALA A 312 5.29 0.04 9.42
CA ALA A 312 5.16 1.32 10.11
C ALA A 312 5.98 2.44 9.44
N MET A 313 7.21 2.10 9.00
CA MET A 313 8.11 3.07 8.38
C MET A 313 7.67 3.51 6.99
N MET A 314 7.10 2.60 6.21
CA MET A 314 6.51 2.94 4.92
C MET A 314 5.37 3.95 5.08
N CYS A 315 4.50 3.78 6.08
CA CYS A 315 3.45 4.76 6.40
C CYS A 315 4.03 6.12 6.84
N LEU A 316 5.00 6.13 7.76
CA LEU A 316 5.63 7.37 8.23
C LEU A 316 6.39 8.11 7.11
N CYS A 317 7.10 7.38 6.25
CA CYS A 317 7.74 7.95 5.05
C CYS A 317 6.70 8.55 4.10
N PHE A 318 5.56 7.88 3.91
CA PHE A 318 4.49 8.39 3.05
C PHE A 318 3.89 9.68 3.60
N ILE A 319 3.63 9.75 4.92
CA ILE A 319 3.17 10.96 5.61
C ILE A 319 4.18 12.11 5.40
N LEU A 320 5.46 11.89 5.70
CA LEU A 320 6.49 12.91 5.55
C LEU A 320 6.67 13.36 4.10
N LYS A 321 6.67 12.41 3.16
CA LYS A 321 6.81 12.71 1.73
C LYS A 321 5.64 13.55 1.22
N LEU A 322 4.42 13.23 1.62
CA LEU A 322 3.24 14.00 1.25
C LEU A 322 3.24 15.39 1.90
N SER A 323 3.74 15.52 3.13
CA SER A 323 3.92 16.81 3.81
C SER A 323 5.01 17.70 3.19
N GLN A 324 5.68 17.29 2.12
CA GLN A 324 6.54 18.18 1.33
C GLN A 324 5.72 19.10 0.41
N ASP A 325 4.49 18.72 0.10
CA ASP A 325 3.55 19.62 -0.58
C ASP A 325 3.20 20.78 0.38
N PRO A 326 3.42 22.05 -0.01
CA PRO A 326 3.18 23.19 0.88
C PRO A 326 1.75 23.30 1.38
N LYS A 327 0.76 22.96 0.55
CA LYS A 327 -0.67 23.04 0.92
C LYS A 327 -0.99 21.98 1.97
N ILE A 328 -0.57 20.73 1.74
CA ILE A 328 -0.75 19.66 2.72
C ILE A 328 0.02 19.98 4.01
N ASN A 329 1.24 20.49 3.89
CA ASN A 329 2.06 20.86 5.04
C ASN A 329 1.35 21.88 5.93
N THR A 330 0.82 22.95 5.34
CA THR A 330 0.08 23.99 6.07
C THR A 330 -1.17 23.42 6.73
N GLU A 331 -1.94 22.61 6.00
CA GLU A 331 -3.21 22.03 6.49
C GLU A 331 -3.01 21.09 7.69
N TYR A 332 -1.92 20.32 7.71
CA TYR A 332 -1.69 19.30 8.75
C TYR A 332 -0.47 19.59 9.65
N LEU A 333 0.03 20.83 9.68
CA LEU A 333 1.28 21.19 10.36
C LEU A 333 1.27 20.80 11.85
N GLU A 334 0.21 21.15 12.58
CA GLU A 334 0.09 20.89 14.01
C GLU A 334 0.10 19.39 14.33
N ARG A 335 -0.67 18.60 13.58
CA ARG A 335 -0.72 17.14 13.73
C ARG A 335 0.64 16.52 13.45
N LYS A 336 1.29 16.96 12.37
CA LYS A 336 2.64 16.53 12.02
C LYS A 336 3.65 16.85 13.12
N LEU A 337 3.64 18.07 13.66
CA LEU A 337 4.51 18.48 14.75
C LEU A 337 4.28 17.65 16.02
N PHE A 338 3.02 17.36 16.32
CA PHE A 338 2.66 16.51 17.46
C PHE A 338 3.16 15.06 17.26
N TRP A 339 2.92 14.46 16.10
CA TRP A 339 3.28 13.06 15.82
C TRP A 339 4.78 12.80 15.73
N PHE A 340 5.51 13.70 15.11
CA PHE A 340 6.96 13.59 14.96
C PHE A 340 7.73 14.26 16.10
N GLY A 341 7.02 14.84 17.06
CA GLY A 341 7.58 15.35 18.30
C GLY A 341 7.90 14.24 19.31
N ARG A 342 8.19 14.65 20.54
CA ARG A 342 8.49 13.73 21.65
C ARG A 342 7.22 13.08 22.17
N HIS A 343 7.26 11.76 22.37
CA HIS A 343 6.10 10.99 22.78
C HIS A 343 6.33 10.25 24.12
N LYS A 344 5.34 10.31 25.03
CA LYS A 344 5.45 9.66 26.36
C LYS A 344 5.66 8.14 26.25
N LEU A 345 5.00 7.49 25.29
CA LEU A 345 5.15 6.05 25.04
C LEU A 345 6.55 5.64 24.57
N LEU A 346 7.37 6.61 24.13
CA LEU A 346 8.75 6.41 23.71
C LEU A 346 9.73 7.02 24.73
N GLY A 347 9.34 7.13 26.00
CA GLY A 347 10.20 7.71 27.04
C GLY A 347 10.52 9.19 26.81
N ASN A 348 9.58 9.95 26.25
CA ASN A 348 9.75 11.35 25.80
C ASN A 348 10.80 11.53 24.70
N GLN A 349 11.04 10.51 23.89
CA GLN A 349 11.79 10.60 22.64
C GLN A 349 10.82 10.71 21.45
N SER A 350 11.31 11.25 20.35
CA SER A 350 10.66 11.21 19.04
C SER A 350 11.01 9.93 18.27
N PHE A 351 10.25 9.60 17.23
CA PHE A 351 10.61 8.50 16.32
C PHE A 351 12.01 8.68 15.74
N LEU A 352 12.39 9.92 15.38
CA LEU A 352 13.70 10.22 14.82
C LEU A 352 14.83 9.93 15.82
N GLU A 353 14.69 10.40 17.07
CA GLU A 353 15.68 10.15 18.13
C GLU A 353 15.85 8.64 18.38
N VAL A 354 14.73 7.90 18.49
CA VAL A 354 14.75 6.44 18.67
C VAL A 354 15.41 5.73 17.48
N LEU A 355 15.02 6.07 16.25
CA LEU A 355 15.51 5.42 15.05
C LEU A 355 16.98 5.69 14.78
N ILE A 356 17.49 6.88 15.12
CA ILE A 356 18.94 7.17 15.06
C ILE A 356 19.70 6.30 16.06
N ALA A 357 19.20 6.21 17.31
CA ALA A 357 19.85 5.41 18.35
C ALA A 357 19.87 3.90 18.02
N GLU A 358 18.74 3.39 17.52
CA GLU A 358 18.54 1.96 17.26
C GLU A 358 18.90 1.53 15.82
N HIS A 359 19.38 2.46 14.98
CA HIS A 359 19.63 2.23 13.55
C HIS A 359 20.48 0.98 13.26
N HIS A 360 21.56 0.82 14.04
CA HIS A 360 22.50 -0.29 13.93
C HIS A 360 21.94 -1.65 14.38
N SER A 361 20.80 -1.65 15.10
CA SER A 361 20.15 -2.88 15.57
C SER A 361 19.24 -3.53 14.51
N ILE A 362 18.92 -2.80 13.43
CA ILE A 362 18.03 -3.27 12.37
C ILE A 362 18.80 -4.21 11.44
N GLN A 363 18.43 -5.48 11.43
CA GLN A 363 19.14 -6.51 10.67
C GLN A 363 18.62 -6.64 9.24
N ASN A 364 17.32 -6.42 9.02
CA ASN A 364 16.72 -6.51 7.70
C ASN A 364 17.15 -5.33 6.81
N PRO A 365 17.84 -5.57 5.67
CA PRO A 365 18.32 -4.50 4.79
C PRO A 365 17.23 -3.62 4.18
N ILE A 366 16.04 -4.18 3.92
CA ILE A 366 14.90 -3.46 3.35
C ILE A 366 14.34 -2.51 4.41
N THR A 367 14.16 -3.00 5.64
CA THR A 367 13.75 -2.18 6.80
C THR A 367 14.78 -1.08 7.07
N HIS A 368 16.06 -1.41 7.11
CA HIS A 368 17.15 -0.45 7.30
C HIS A 368 17.13 0.66 6.22
N SER A 369 16.89 0.28 4.96
CA SER A 369 16.76 1.22 3.85
C SER A 369 15.57 2.18 4.03
N ALA A 370 14.41 1.67 4.46
CA ALA A 370 13.24 2.50 4.75
C ALA A 370 13.45 3.45 5.94
N VAL A 371 14.12 2.99 7.01
CA VAL A 371 14.50 3.86 8.14
C VAL A 371 15.47 4.95 7.70
N SER A 372 16.45 4.61 6.86
CA SER A 372 17.40 5.59 6.34
C SER A 372 16.71 6.68 5.51
N TYR A 373 15.75 6.29 4.68
CA TYR A 373 14.90 7.24 3.93
C TYR A 373 14.01 8.08 4.84
N TYR A 374 13.46 7.51 5.92
CA TYR A 374 12.72 8.26 6.93
C TYR A 374 13.57 9.36 7.60
N ILE A 375 14.81 9.02 7.97
CA ILE A 375 15.76 9.97 8.57
C ILE A 375 16.07 11.09 7.57
N GLU A 376 16.32 10.75 6.30
CA GLU A 376 16.54 11.73 5.22
C GLU A 376 15.34 12.69 5.09
N LEU A 377 14.12 12.16 4.99
CA LEU A 377 12.90 12.96 4.89
C LEU A 377 12.69 13.87 6.11
N SER A 378 13.09 13.42 7.29
CA SER A 378 12.93 14.17 8.55
C SER A 378 13.91 15.34 8.67
N ASN A 379 15.07 15.24 8.01
CA ASN A 379 16.15 16.25 8.08
C ASN A 379 16.06 17.32 6.99
N LEU A 380 15.12 17.23 6.04
CA LEU A 380 14.97 18.22 5.00
C LEU A 380 14.55 19.59 5.61
N PRO A 381 15.21 20.69 5.23
CA PRO A 381 14.82 22.02 5.67
C PRO A 381 13.38 22.30 5.21
N ARG A 382 12.57 22.86 6.12
CA ARG A 382 11.14 23.10 5.93
C ARG A 382 10.86 24.47 5.33
#